data_AF-A0A1N6TQC3-F1
#
_entry.id   AF-A0A1N6TQC3-F1
#
_cell.length_a   1.000
_cell.length_b   1.000
_cell.length_c   1.000
_cell.angle_alpha   90.00
_cell.angle_beta   90.00
_cell.angle_gamma   90.00
#
_symmetry.space_group_name_H-M   'P 1'
#
loop_
_entity.id
_entity.type
_entity.pdbx_description
1 polymer ?
#
loop_
_entity_poly.entity_id
_entity_poly.type
_entity_poly.pdbx_seq_one_letter_code
_entity_poly.pdbx_strand_id
1 'polypeptide(L)'
;MKMLHLALPVLMMIAAPAFAQQSAPPPGNWDQLDATQRELLLQPVRDRWNLADTEQRQRMLDHATRWRDMPAEERANARVGMKRFHRLSPEQQAQMRVLYNKTRDMKPQERREAFALFHAMRDMNAEQRQDLRNRWAKMSPEQRETWMREHAPRRHGHKGPQPKQ
;
A
#
# COMPACT_ATOMS: atom_id res chain seq x y z
N MET A 1 -24.72 -63.83 -65.69
CA MET A 1 -25.40 -62.83 -64.83
C MET A 1 -24.36 -61.82 -64.37
N LYS A 2 -24.61 -60.53 -64.63
CA LYS A 2 -23.79 -59.39 -64.19
C LYS A 2 -23.81 -59.29 -62.67
N MET A 3 -22.74 -58.81 -62.03
CA MET A 3 -22.75 -57.54 -61.29
C MET A 3 -21.31 -57.10 -60.98
N LEU A 4 -21.05 -55.85 -61.36
CA LEU A 4 -19.85 -55.05 -61.11
C LEU A 4 -20.05 -54.37 -59.74
N HIS A 5 -19.10 -54.47 -58.81
CA HIS A 5 -19.10 -53.62 -57.61
C HIS A 5 -17.79 -52.84 -57.51
N LEU A 6 -17.91 -51.56 -57.83
CA LEU A 6 -16.95 -50.49 -57.62
C LEU A 6 -16.91 -50.19 -56.11
N ALA A 7 -15.80 -50.46 -55.43
CA ALA A 7 -15.62 -50.07 -54.03
C ALA A 7 -14.82 -48.75 -53.97
N LEU A 8 -15.52 -47.66 -53.64
CA LEU A 8 -14.98 -46.35 -53.35
C LEU A 8 -14.43 -46.35 -51.90
N PRO A 9 -13.15 -46.02 -51.63
CA PRO A 9 -12.74 -45.79 -50.24
C PRO A 9 -13.24 -44.42 -49.77
N VAL A 10 -14.13 -44.44 -48.78
CA VAL A 10 -14.57 -43.26 -48.02
C VAL A 10 -13.39 -42.71 -47.24
N LEU A 11 -12.99 -41.48 -47.56
CA LEU A 11 -12.00 -40.70 -46.82
C LEU A 11 -12.65 -40.21 -45.51
N MET A 12 -12.32 -40.85 -44.39
CA MET A 12 -12.78 -40.45 -43.06
C MET A 12 -11.95 -39.25 -42.58
N MET A 13 -12.48 -38.02 -42.70
CA MET A 13 -11.92 -36.85 -42.03
C MET A 13 -12.08 -37.03 -40.51
N ILE A 14 -10.95 -37.18 -39.81
CA ILE A 14 -10.90 -37.07 -38.35
C ILE A 14 -11.03 -35.59 -38.01
N ALA A 15 -12.25 -35.15 -37.67
CA ALA A 15 -12.47 -33.87 -37.03
C ALA A 15 -11.91 -33.95 -35.61
N ALA A 16 -10.72 -33.38 -35.39
CA ALA A 16 -10.23 -33.17 -34.03
C ALA A 16 -11.22 -32.23 -33.31
N PRO A 17 -11.72 -32.57 -32.12
CA PRO A 17 -12.54 -31.64 -31.37
C PRO A 17 -11.65 -30.45 -30.99
N ALA A 18 -11.94 -29.29 -31.59
CA ALA A 18 -11.45 -28.03 -31.08
C ALA A 18 -12.06 -27.87 -29.69
N PHE A 19 -11.32 -28.26 -28.66
CA PHE A 19 -11.62 -27.86 -27.30
C PHE A 19 -11.50 -26.34 -27.27
N ALA A 20 -12.64 -25.67 -27.46
CA ALA A 20 -12.79 -24.28 -27.12
C ALA A 20 -12.35 -24.18 -25.65
N GLN A 21 -11.20 -23.56 -25.43
CA GLN A 21 -10.65 -23.32 -24.11
C GLN A 21 -11.61 -22.32 -23.45
N GLN A 22 -12.66 -22.87 -22.83
CA GLN A 22 -13.66 -22.11 -22.12
C GLN A 22 -12.93 -21.47 -20.96
N SER A 23 -12.55 -20.21 -21.14
CA SER A 23 -11.94 -19.39 -20.11
C SER A 23 -12.87 -19.44 -18.92
N ALA A 24 -12.41 -20.03 -17.81
CA ALA A 24 -13.15 -20.01 -16.58
C ALA A 24 -13.52 -18.54 -16.27
N PRO A 25 -14.76 -18.27 -15.84
CA PRO A 25 -15.15 -16.92 -15.46
C PRO A 25 -14.14 -16.38 -14.43
N PRO A 26 -13.84 -15.07 -14.46
CA PRO A 26 -12.90 -14.49 -13.51
C PRO A 26 -13.35 -14.82 -12.08
N PRO A 27 -12.41 -15.10 -11.16
CA PRO A 27 -12.77 -15.41 -9.79
C PRO A 27 -13.59 -14.27 -9.20
N GLY A 28 -14.65 -14.64 -8.47
CA GLY A 28 -15.54 -13.71 -7.81
C GLY A 28 -14.86 -12.90 -6.70
N ASN A 29 -15.64 -12.08 -6.00
CA ASN A 29 -15.14 -11.37 -4.82
C ASN A 29 -14.78 -12.36 -3.70
N TRP A 30 -13.98 -11.92 -2.72
CA TRP A 30 -13.51 -12.75 -1.60
C TRP A 30 -14.61 -13.60 -0.92
N ASP A 31 -15.83 -13.04 -0.79
CA ASP A 31 -16.97 -13.70 -0.17
C ASP A 31 -17.54 -14.87 -1.00
N GLN A 32 -17.24 -14.93 -2.29
CA GLN A 32 -17.66 -15.99 -3.22
C GLN A 32 -16.64 -17.13 -3.35
N LEU A 33 -15.45 -16.98 -2.76
CA LEU A 33 -14.42 -18.01 -2.77
C LEU A 33 -14.84 -19.20 -1.91
N ASP A 34 -14.61 -20.42 -2.41
CA ASP A 34 -14.79 -21.63 -1.60
C ASP A 34 -13.68 -21.77 -0.53
N ALA A 35 -13.85 -22.73 0.37
CA ALA A 35 -12.91 -22.94 1.47
C ALA A 35 -11.49 -23.26 0.99
N THR A 36 -11.35 -24.06 -0.07
CA THR A 36 -10.06 -24.45 -0.63
C THR A 36 -9.35 -23.26 -1.28
N GLN A 37 -10.08 -22.43 -2.02
CA GLN A 37 -9.56 -21.22 -2.64
C GLN A 37 -9.09 -20.21 -1.58
N ARG A 38 -9.88 -19.99 -0.53
CA ARG A 38 -9.47 -19.12 0.59
C ARG A 38 -8.23 -19.65 1.29
N GLU A 39 -8.16 -20.96 1.52
CA GLU A 39 -7.00 -21.61 2.12
C GLU A 39 -5.74 -21.36 1.29
N LEU A 40 -5.80 -21.57 -0.03
CA LEU A 40 -4.67 -21.33 -0.95
C LEU A 40 -4.17 -19.89 -0.90
N LEU A 41 -5.07 -18.90 -0.83
CA LEU A 41 -4.69 -17.49 -0.74
C LEU A 41 -4.10 -17.11 0.63
N LEU A 42 -4.48 -17.82 1.69
CA LEU A 42 -3.98 -17.58 3.05
C LEU A 42 -2.65 -18.29 3.35
N GLN A 43 -2.26 -19.30 2.57
CA GLN A 43 -1.04 -20.08 2.77
C GLN A 43 0.22 -19.22 3.00
N PRO A 44 0.56 -18.23 2.14
CA PRO A 44 1.77 -17.42 2.36
C PRO A 44 1.77 -16.62 3.67
N VAL A 45 0.58 -16.27 4.17
CA VAL A 45 0.44 -15.57 5.46
C VAL A 45 0.67 -16.54 6.62
N ARG A 46 0.15 -17.77 6.52
CA ARG A 46 0.37 -18.83 7.51
C ARG A 46 1.83 -19.25 7.58
N ASP A 47 2.49 -19.43 6.44
CA ASP A 47 3.91 -19.77 6.38
C ASP A 47 4.76 -18.70 7.04
N ARG A 48 4.52 -17.42 6.70
CA ARG A 48 5.22 -16.29 7.32
C ARG A 48 4.98 -16.24 8.84
N TRP A 49 3.76 -16.54 9.30
CA TRP A 49 3.45 -16.59 10.72
C TRP A 49 4.19 -17.70 11.46
N ASN A 50 4.26 -18.89 10.87
CA ASN A 50 4.93 -20.05 11.45
C ASN A 50 6.44 -19.86 11.55
N LEU A 51 7.04 -19.24 10.51
CA LEU A 51 8.47 -18.90 10.48
C LEU A 51 8.85 -17.71 11.37
N ALA A 52 7.87 -16.90 11.78
CA ALA A 52 8.12 -15.70 12.57
C ALA A 52 8.47 -16.01 14.03
N ASP A 53 9.39 -15.24 14.60
CA ASP A 53 9.63 -15.23 16.04
C ASP A 53 8.47 -14.56 16.82
N THR A 54 8.52 -14.60 18.16
CA THR A 54 7.47 -14.04 19.02
C THR A 54 7.23 -12.55 18.78
N GLU A 55 8.28 -11.76 18.57
CA GLU A 55 8.17 -10.32 18.37
C GLU A 55 7.56 -10.01 16.99
N GLN A 56 7.97 -10.74 15.97
CA GLN A 56 7.43 -10.66 14.61
C GLN A 56 5.94 -11.04 14.59
N ARG A 57 5.55 -12.11 15.28
CA ARG A 57 4.14 -12.51 15.43
C ARG A 57 3.32 -11.41 16.11
N GLN A 58 3.83 -10.82 17.19
CA GLN A 58 3.15 -9.71 17.85
C GLN A 58 2.94 -8.53 16.89
N ARG A 59 3.98 -8.12 16.15
CA ARG A 59 3.85 -7.05 15.15
C ARG A 59 2.81 -7.38 14.06
N MET A 60 2.74 -8.64 13.61
CA MET A 60 1.73 -9.07 12.65
C MET A 60 0.31 -8.94 13.21
N LEU A 61 0.07 -9.33 14.46
CA LEU A 61 -1.23 -9.16 15.14
C LEU A 61 -1.58 -7.69 15.35
N ASP A 62 -0.62 -6.87 15.77
CA ASP A 62 -0.83 -5.43 15.96
C ASP A 62 -1.22 -4.75 14.64
N HIS A 63 -0.57 -5.15 13.54
CA HIS A 63 -0.91 -4.66 12.20
C HIS A 63 -2.32 -5.08 11.79
N ALA A 64 -2.69 -6.34 11.99
CA ALA A 64 -4.02 -6.86 11.68
C ALA A 64 -5.11 -6.17 12.50
N THR A 65 -4.88 -5.98 13.80
CA THR A 65 -5.80 -5.32 14.72
C THR A 65 -6.01 -3.86 14.34
N ARG A 66 -4.93 -3.11 14.12
CA ARG A 66 -5.03 -1.71 13.64
C ARG A 66 -5.76 -1.61 12.31
N TRP A 67 -5.56 -2.55 11.39
CA TRP A 67 -6.27 -2.55 10.11
C TRP A 67 -7.77 -2.83 10.26
N ARG A 68 -8.14 -3.79 11.12
CA ARG A 68 -9.55 -4.11 11.42
C ARG A 68 -10.27 -2.91 12.04
N ASP A 69 -9.60 -2.23 12.97
CA ASP A 69 -10.19 -1.14 13.75
C ASP A 69 -10.14 0.22 13.00
N MET A 70 -9.51 0.25 11.81
CA MET A 70 -9.38 1.45 10.98
C MET A 70 -10.72 1.82 10.30
N PRO A 71 -11.20 3.07 10.46
CA PRO A 71 -12.39 3.57 9.77
C PRO A 71 -12.33 3.37 8.25
N ALA A 72 -13.48 3.22 7.60
CA ALA A 72 -13.55 2.96 6.16
C ALA A 72 -12.86 4.05 5.31
N GLU A 73 -13.00 5.32 5.70
CA GLU A 73 -12.33 6.45 5.05
C GLU A 73 -10.80 6.35 5.20
N GLU A 74 -10.30 6.05 6.39
CA GLU A 74 -8.87 5.85 6.63
C GLU A 74 -8.31 4.66 5.83
N ARG A 75 -9.05 3.54 5.75
CA ARG A 75 -8.68 2.40 4.89
C ARG A 75 -8.64 2.78 3.41
N ALA A 76 -9.58 3.60 2.94
CA ALA A 76 -9.58 4.12 1.57
C ALA A 76 -8.34 4.98 1.30
N ASN A 77 -8.01 5.89 2.21
CA ASN A 77 -6.81 6.73 2.14
C ASN A 77 -5.52 5.88 2.17
N ALA A 78 -5.46 4.86 3.03
CA ALA A 78 -4.34 3.93 3.09
C ALA A 78 -4.16 3.16 1.76
N ARG A 79 -5.25 2.72 1.11
CA ARG A 79 -5.19 2.09 -0.23
C ARG A 79 -4.63 3.03 -1.29
N VAL A 80 -5.03 4.31 -1.27
CA VAL A 80 -4.49 5.32 -2.19
C VAL A 80 -2.99 5.53 -1.92
N GLY A 81 -2.59 5.61 -0.65
CA GLY A 81 -1.19 5.70 -0.23
C GLY A 81 -0.36 4.50 -0.72
N MET A 82 -0.88 3.27 -0.54
CA MET A 82 -0.22 2.04 -0.99
C MET A 82 -0.04 2.01 -2.51
N LYS A 83 -1.06 2.40 -3.28
CA LYS A 83 -0.96 2.52 -4.74
C LYS A 83 0.14 3.50 -5.16
N ARG A 84 0.29 4.62 -4.45
CA ARG A 84 1.38 5.58 -4.72
C ARG A 84 2.74 4.98 -4.37
N PHE A 85 2.84 4.31 -3.22
CA PHE A 85 4.08 3.68 -2.77
C PHE A 85 4.58 2.60 -3.74
N HIS A 86 3.69 1.74 -4.25
CA HIS A 86 4.07 0.69 -5.23
C HIS A 86 4.55 1.24 -6.58
N ARG A 87 4.23 2.49 -6.91
CA ARG A 87 4.71 3.15 -8.13
C ARG A 87 6.09 3.77 -7.98
N LEU A 88 6.62 3.87 -6.76
CA LEU A 88 7.96 4.37 -6.49
C LEU A 88 9.02 3.32 -6.88
N SER A 89 10.21 3.79 -7.28
CA SER A 89 11.37 2.91 -7.50
C SER A 89 11.79 2.22 -6.18
N PRO A 90 12.51 1.09 -6.23
CA PRO A 90 13.01 0.42 -5.03
C PRO A 90 13.80 1.34 -4.08
N GLU A 91 14.62 2.24 -4.63
CA GLU A 91 15.42 3.20 -3.88
C GLU A 91 14.52 4.23 -3.18
N GLN A 92 13.51 4.75 -3.89
CA GLN A 92 12.53 5.68 -3.33
C GLN A 92 11.70 5.00 -2.23
N GLN A 93 11.31 3.75 -2.41
CA GLN A 93 10.62 2.96 -1.39
C GLN A 93 11.49 2.79 -0.14
N ALA A 94 12.78 2.49 -0.30
CA ALA A 94 13.73 2.37 0.81
C ALA A 94 13.87 3.71 1.57
N GLN A 95 14.02 4.82 0.86
CA GLN A 95 14.08 6.17 1.45
C GLN A 95 12.81 6.49 2.25
N MET A 96 11.64 6.18 1.68
CA MET A 96 10.35 6.37 2.37
C MET A 96 10.22 5.53 3.63
N ARG A 97 10.70 4.28 3.63
CA ARG A 97 10.72 3.42 4.83
C ARG A 97 11.60 3.99 5.93
N VAL A 98 12.78 4.51 5.57
CA VAL A 98 13.68 5.19 6.52
C VAL A 98 12.99 6.41 7.12
N LEU A 99 12.38 7.25 6.29
CA LEU A 99 11.64 8.43 6.74
C LEU A 99 10.49 8.05 7.68
N TYR A 100 9.72 7.02 7.31
CA TYR A 100 8.63 6.50 8.15
C TYR A 100 9.14 6.04 9.51
N ASN A 101 10.20 5.22 9.55
CA ASN A 101 10.76 4.73 10.81
C ASN A 101 11.28 5.87 11.70
N LYS A 102 11.84 6.94 11.11
CA LYS A 102 12.27 8.12 11.86
C LYS A 102 11.10 8.94 12.42
N THR A 103 9.93 8.90 11.79
CA THR A 103 8.80 9.78 12.11
C THR A 103 7.62 9.09 12.79
N ARG A 104 7.56 7.75 12.81
CA ARG A 104 6.41 7.00 13.34
C ARG A 104 6.16 7.24 14.83
N ASP A 105 7.24 7.41 15.60
CA ASP A 105 7.22 7.56 17.05
C ASP A 105 7.18 9.03 17.50
N MET A 106 7.23 9.97 16.54
CA MET A 106 7.12 11.40 16.82
C MET A 106 5.71 11.77 17.27
N LYS A 107 5.62 12.69 18.24
CA LYS A 107 4.34 13.26 18.67
C LYS A 107 3.69 14.02 17.52
N PRO A 108 2.35 14.16 17.49
CA PRO A 108 1.65 14.90 16.43
C PRO A 108 2.21 16.31 16.20
N GLN A 109 2.54 17.04 17.27
CA GLN A 109 3.14 18.37 17.19
C GLN A 109 4.53 18.34 16.54
N GLU A 110 5.42 17.46 16.99
CA GLU A 110 6.77 17.31 16.43
C GLU A 110 6.73 16.99 14.93
N ARG A 111 5.77 16.14 14.50
CA ARG A 111 5.57 15.84 13.08
C ARG A 111 5.12 17.07 12.28
N ARG A 112 4.25 17.91 12.86
CA ARG A 112 3.82 19.18 12.22
C ARG A 112 4.99 20.13 12.05
N GLU A 113 5.80 20.29 13.09
CA GLU A 113 7.00 21.13 13.07
C GLU A 113 8.01 20.63 12.04
N ALA A 114 8.34 19.33 12.06
CA ALA A 114 9.26 18.72 11.10
C ALA A 114 8.78 18.90 9.65
N PHE A 115 7.48 18.75 9.40
CA PHE A 115 6.88 18.94 8.08
C PHE A 115 6.97 20.40 7.62
N ALA A 116 6.64 21.36 8.49
CA ALA A 116 6.72 22.78 8.16
C ALA A 116 8.16 23.21 7.86
N LEU A 117 9.12 22.80 8.68
CA LEU A 117 10.55 23.07 8.47
C LEU A 117 11.05 22.45 7.17
N PHE A 118 10.72 21.18 6.91
CA PHE A 118 11.11 20.50 5.68
C PHE A 118 10.63 21.26 4.44
N HIS A 119 9.37 21.69 4.43
CA HIS A 119 8.82 22.43 3.31
C HIS A 119 9.45 23.80 3.12
N ALA A 120 9.70 24.55 4.20
CA ALA A 120 10.37 25.83 4.11
C ALA A 120 11.82 25.70 3.62
N MET A 121 12.54 24.67 4.05
CA MET A 121 13.95 24.46 3.70
C MET A 121 14.16 23.92 2.27
N ARG A 122 13.13 23.39 1.61
CA ARG A 122 13.25 22.71 0.32
C ARG A 122 13.88 23.60 -0.77
N ASP A 123 13.56 24.88 -0.73
CA ASP A 123 13.98 25.86 -1.72
C ASP A 123 15.11 26.79 -1.18
N MET A 124 15.72 26.44 -0.04
CA MET A 124 16.77 27.22 0.63
C MET A 124 18.18 26.65 0.41
N ASN A 125 19.17 27.53 0.30
CA ASN A 125 20.59 27.15 0.28
C ASN A 125 21.10 26.70 1.66
N ALA A 126 22.37 26.26 1.76
CA ALA A 126 22.90 25.70 3.01
C ALA A 126 22.97 26.73 4.16
N GLU A 127 23.33 27.98 3.86
CA GLU A 127 23.44 29.07 4.83
C GLU A 127 22.05 29.48 5.35
N GLN A 128 21.09 29.68 4.45
CA GLN A 128 19.69 29.99 4.79
C GLN A 128 19.08 28.88 5.66
N ARG A 129 19.37 27.62 5.36
CA ARG A 129 18.93 26.49 6.18
C ARG A 129 19.55 26.51 7.58
N GLN A 130 20.81 26.90 7.71
CA GLN A 130 21.47 27.00 9.02
C GLN A 130 20.91 28.17 9.84
N ASP A 131 20.68 29.33 9.21
CA ASP A 131 20.03 30.46 9.85
C ASP A 131 18.64 30.09 10.38
N LEU A 132 17.81 29.44 9.55
CA LEU A 132 16.49 28.99 9.98
C LEU A 132 16.57 28.01 11.17
N ARG A 133 17.52 27.06 11.17
CA ARG A 133 17.73 26.16 12.32
C ARG A 133 18.12 26.92 13.58
N ASN A 134 19.01 27.90 13.46
CA ASN A 134 19.46 28.72 14.58
C ASN A 134 18.33 29.57 15.16
N ARG A 135 17.50 30.18 14.30
CA ARG A 135 16.31 30.93 14.73
C ARG A 135 15.27 30.02 15.37
N TRP A 136 14.98 28.88 14.75
CA TRP A 136 14.01 27.90 15.26
C TRP A 136 14.38 27.38 16.66
N ALA A 137 15.67 27.10 16.90
CA ALA A 137 16.17 26.64 18.18
C ALA A 137 15.92 27.67 19.31
N LYS A 138 15.87 28.96 18.98
CA LYS A 138 15.62 30.07 19.93
C LYS A 138 14.14 30.41 20.09
N MET A 139 13.25 29.91 19.22
CA MET A 139 11.82 30.19 19.28
C MET A 139 11.13 29.41 20.41
N SER A 140 10.24 30.10 21.14
CA SER A 140 9.29 29.46 22.06
C SER A 140 8.27 28.60 21.30
N PRO A 141 7.56 27.67 21.97
CA PRO A 141 6.48 26.91 21.35
C PRO A 141 5.43 27.78 20.65
N GLU A 142 5.03 28.90 21.26
CA GLU A 142 4.04 29.85 20.73
C GLU A 142 4.56 30.57 19.48
N GLN A 143 5.85 30.95 19.48
CA GLN A 143 6.50 31.54 18.31
C GLN A 143 6.59 30.56 17.15
N ARG A 144 6.90 29.28 17.43
CA ARG A 144 6.90 28.21 16.41
C ARG A 144 5.52 28.00 15.81
N GLU A 145 4.47 28.01 16.64
CA GLU A 145 3.10 27.85 16.17
C GLU A 145 2.66 29.03 15.29
N THR A 146 3.01 30.25 15.68
CA THR A 146 2.76 31.45 14.87
C THR A 146 3.50 31.36 13.53
N TRP A 147 4.80 31.03 13.56
CA TRP A 147 5.60 30.86 12.35
C TRP A 147 5.03 29.79 11.42
N MET A 148 4.62 28.63 11.97
CA MET A 148 4.01 27.55 11.18
C MET A 148 2.69 27.98 10.54
N ARG A 149 1.88 28.80 11.21
CA ARG A 149 0.62 29.30 10.66
C ARG A 149 0.84 30.16 9.41
N GLU A 150 1.94 30.90 9.37
CA GLU A 150 2.31 31.78 8.26
C GLU A 150 3.06 31.05 7.14
N HIS A 151 3.93 30.09 7.49
CA HIS A 151 4.90 29.51 6.55
C HIS A 151 4.61 28.06 6.15
N ALA A 152 3.87 27.29 6.96
CA ALA A 152 3.60 25.89 6.63
C ALA A 152 2.62 25.80 5.45
N PRO A 153 2.83 24.88 4.50
CA PRO A 153 1.88 24.70 3.41
C PRO A 153 0.53 24.30 3.99
N ARG A 154 -0.53 24.96 3.51
CA ARG A 154 -1.89 24.62 3.91
C ARG A 154 -2.15 23.17 3.49
N ARG A 155 -2.33 22.29 4.47
CA ARG A 155 -2.76 20.91 4.20
C ARG A 155 -4.18 20.95 3.66
N HIS A 156 -4.34 20.96 2.35
CA HIS A 156 -5.64 20.75 1.72
C HIS A 156 -6.05 19.29 1.91
N GLY A 157 -7.16 19.07 2.62
CA GLY A 157 -7.95 17.83 2.51
C GLY A 157 -7.48 16.59 3.29
N HIS A 158 -6.85 16.72 4.46
CA HIS A 158 -6.78 15.59 5.38
C HIS A 158 -7.19 16.00 6.79
N LYS A 159 -8.41 15.65 7.18
CA LYS A 159 -8.78 15.54 8.59
C LYS A 159 -7.94 14.38 9.15
N GLY A 160 -6.78 14.69 9.73
CA GLY A 160 -6.08 13.72 10.57
C GLY A 160 -7.02 13.25 11.69
N PRO A 161 -6.78 12.07 12.28
CA PRO A 161 -7.60 11.61 13.40
C PRO A 161 -7.64 12.71 14.46
N GLN A 162 -8.83 13.21 14.76
CA GLN A 162 -9.01 14.16 15.86
C GLN A 162 -8.57 13.44 17.14
N PRO A 163 -7.81 14.12 18.03
CA PRO A 163 -7.54 13.55 19.33
C PRO A 163 -8.89 13.23 19.97
N LYS A 164 -9.07 11.97 20.40
CA LYS A 164 -10.21 11.62 21.24
C LYS A 164 -10.09 12.49 22.49
N GLN A 165 -11.10 13.32 22.73
CA GLN A 165 -11.27 14.04 24.00
C GLN A 165 -11.47 13.01 25.12
#